data_AF-A0A1E5CZN3-F1
#
_entry.id   AF-A0A1E5CZN3-F1
#
_cell.length_a   1.000
_cell.length_b   1.000
_cell.length_c   1.000
_cell.angle_alpha   90.00
_cell.angle_beta   90.00
_cell.angle_gamma   90.00
#
_symmetry.space_group_name_H-M   'P 1'
#
loop_
_entity.id
_entity.type
_entity.pdbx_description
1 polymer ?
#
loop_
_entity_poly.entity_id
_entity_poly.type
_entity_poly.pdbx_seq_one_letter_code
_entity_poly.pdbx_strand_id
1 'polypeptide(L)'
;MKPGRNEPCPCGSGKKYKRCCMNSISKQHASMLDDIEQVATMNPNLSLEELNIVAEQKIKAANDRPRPDFCGLSPTQMSNWLYAPFKELEGVTIHTPDDLKTSPVMCYLALILDEAMQGDGSFKATSKGNLPTKIVKQASELLPELAFSQFERHISISEYAGSNEDKFNALHYSRVLAEIAGIIYRRSGRYHVKKAAQKQYLAHGIQSFFIPMLEAATSQYNWGYLDGWEQEVDLRAFWLFMLWRLQSHGNSELLIEEVITAFPDLLLKCPEDEYSSPSRLLGIMIESRFIKRFLEFWGFVAVVPMRHIDDFWTPDKVELQPLMKQAFEFRIEV
;
A
#
# COMPACT_ATOMS: atom_id res chain seq x y z
N MET A 1 -15.95 -9.30 14.67
CA MET A 1 -16.51 -10.10 15.78
C MET A 1 -15.35 -10.49 16.69
N LYS A 2 -15.46 -10.44 18.03
CA LYS A 2 -14.35 -10.88 18.91
C LYS A 2 -14.32 -12.42 18.93
N PRO A 3 -13.17 -13.08 18.68
CA PRO A 3 -13.08 -14.53 18.69
C PRO A 3 -13.43 -15.11 20.07
N GLY A 4 -14.17 -16.21 20.07
CA GLY A 4 -14.50 -16.95 21.28
C GLY A 4 -13.24 -17.47 21.97
N ARG A 5 -13.18 -17.42 23.31
CA ARG A 5 -11.97 -17.81 24.08
C ARG A 5 -11.40 -19.19 23.70
N ASN A 6 -12.24 -20.13 23.28
CA ASN A 6 -11.84 -21.50 22.94
C ASN A 6 -11.63 -21.73 21.43
N GLU A 7 -11.95 -20.76 20.58
CA GLU A 7 -11.77 -20.87 19.12
C GLU A 7 -10.28 -20.83 18.75
N PRO A 8 -9.90 -21.36 17.58
CA PRO A 8 -8.57 -21.14 17.02
C PRO A 8 -8.22 -19.66 17.03
N CYS A 9 -6.99 -19.35 17.43
CA CYS A 9 -6.54 -17.98 17.53
C CYS A 9 -6.41 -17.39 16.12
N PRO A 10 -6.96 -16.19 15.86
CA PRO A 10 -6.96 -15.62 14.51
C PRO A 10 -5.58 -15.27 13.98
N CYS A 11 -4.54 -15.28 14.81
CA CYS A 11 -3.16 -15.10 14.35
C CYS A 11 -2.55 -16.28 13.59
N GLY A 12 -3.33 -17.32 13.26
CA GLY A 12 -2.85 -18.48 12.52
C GLY A 12 -1.92 -19.42 13.31
N SER A 13 -1.71 -19.19 14.61
CA SER A 13 -0.81 -20.02 15.43
C SER A 13 -1.28 -21.45 15.71
N GLY A 14 -2.50 -21.81 15.29
CA GLY A 14 -3.15 -23.11 15.59
C GLY A 14 -3.53 -23.33 17.06
N LYS A 15 -3.22 -22.39 17.97
CA LYS A 15 -3.56 -22.46 19.40
C LYS A 15 -4.95 -21.87 19.66
N LYS A 16 -5.60 -22.24 20.76
CA LYS A 16 -6.85 -21.58 21.21
C LYS A 16 -6.59 -20.10 21.52
N TYR A 17 -7.51 -19.19 21.18
CA TYR A 17 -7.38 -17.75 21.40
C TYR A 17 -6.98 -17.39 22.84
N LYS A 18 -7.63 -18.02 23.84
CA LYS A 18 -7.29 -17.83 25.28
C LYS A 18 -5.87 -18.27 25.67
N ARG A 19 -5.21 -19.09 24.86
CA ARG A 19 -3.85 -19.60 25.09
C ARG A 19 -2.80 -18.94 24.19
N CYS A 20 -3.22 -18.00 23.34
CA CYS A 20 -2.37 -17.28 22.40
C CYS A 20 -2.54 -15.77 22.60
N CYS A 21 -3.06 -15.03 21.62
CA CYS A 21 -3.11 -13.56 21.65
C CYS A 21 -3.84 -12.99 22.88
N MET A 22 -4.90 -13.63 23.37
CA MET A 22 -5.56 -13.16 24.59
C MET A 22 -4.65 -13.29 25.82
N ASN A 23 -3.82 -14.34 25.88
CA ASN A 23 -2.92 -14.57 27.00
C ASN A 23 -1.69 -13.65 26.94
N SER A 24 -1.20 -13.32 25.74
CA SER A 24 -0.10 -12.37 25.59
C SER A 24 -0.52 -10.96 26.01
N ILE A 25 -1.71 -10.52 25.61
CA ILE A 25 -2.31 -9.25 26.04
C ILE A 25 -2.47 -9.23 27.57
N SER A 26 -3.05 -10.27 28.16
CA SER A 26 -3.20 -10.36 29.62
C SER A 26 -1.86 -10.34 30.36
N LYS A 27 -0.82 -10.98 29.82
CA LYS A 27 0.54 -10.97 30.41
C LYS A 27 1.20 -9.60 30.31
N GLN A 28 1.00 -8.87 29.21
CA GLN A 28 1.50 -7.51 29.06
C GLN A 28 0.81 -6.56 30.05
N HIS A 29 -0.51 -6.64 30.18
CA HIS A 29 -1.26 -5.86 31.18
C HIS A 29 -0.83 -6.19 32.62
N ALA A 30 -0.67 -7.48 32.95
CA ALA A 30 -0.22 -7.88 34.28
C ALA A 30 1.19 -7.34 34.58
N SER A 31 2.14 -7.48 33.64
CA SER A 31 3.50 -6.96 33.80
C SER A 31 3.55 -5.43 33.93
N MET A 32 2.68 -4.68 33.23
CA MET A 32 2.58 -3.23 33.40
C MET A 32 2.02 -2.83 34.78
N LEU A 33 1.03 -3.57 35.29
CA LEU A 33 0.47 -3.34 36.61
C LEU A 33 1.49 -3.67 37.72
N ASP A 34 2.21 -4.78 37.59
CA ASP A 34 3.28 -5.18 38.51
C ASP A 34 4.38 -4.10 38.58
N ASP A 35 4.77 -3.52 37.43
CA ASP A 35 5.75 -2.45 37.33
C ASP A 35 5.32 -1.15 38.04
N ILE A 36 4.03 -0.78 37.94
CA ILE A 36 3.46 0.40 38.61
C ILE A 36 3.35 0.15 40.11
N GLU A 37 2.89 -1.05 40.50
CA GLU A 37 2.79 -1.47 41.90
C GLU A 37 4.16 -1.49 42.57
N GLN A 38 5.20 -1.93 41.87
CA GLN A 38 6.57 -1.90 42.37
C GLN A 38 7.06 -0.46 42.60
N VAL A 39 6.79 0.48 41.70
CA VAL A 39 7.19 1.89 41.89
C VAL A 39 6.43 2.54 43.05
N ALA A 40 5.13 2.27 43.17
CA ALA A 40 4.32 2.74 44.29
C ALA A 40 4.81 2.17 45.63
N THR A 41 5.23 0.90 45.66
CA THR A 41 5.79 0.26 46.85
C THR A 41 7.16 0.83 47.24
N MET A 42 8.01 1.12 46.26
CA MET A 42 9.35 1.70 46.50
C MET A 42 9.31 3.18 46.87
N ASN A 43 8.22 3.90 46.53
CA ASN A 43 8.05 5.33 46.78
C ASN A 43 6.68 5.59 47.43
N PRO A 44 6.50 5.22 48.71
CA PRO A 44 5.19 5.22 49.37
C PRO A 44 4.58 6.63 49.58
N ASN A 45 5.36 7.69 49.35
CA ASN A 45 4.93 9.08 49.51
C ASN A 45 4.52 9.76 48.19
N LEU A 46 4.50 9.04 47.06
CA LEU A 46 4.07 9.62 45.79
C LEU A 46 2.63 10.11 45.88
N SER A 47 2.40 11.33 45.44
CA SER A 47 1.07 11.85 45.18
C SER A 47 0.43 11.14 43.99
N LEU A 48 -0.90 11.25 43.86
CA LEU A 48 -1.63 10.69 42.72
C LEU A 48 -1.15 11.29 41.39
N GLU A 49 -0.74 12.56 41.39
CA GLU A 49 -0.21 13.25 40.21
C GLU A 49 1.15 12.66 39.79
N GLU A 50 2.04 12.41 40.74
CA GLU A 50 3.33 11.79 40.46
C GLU A 50 3.20 10.33 40.03
N LEU A 51 2.22 9.58 40.57
CA LEU A 51 1.89 8.23 40.12
C LEU A 51 1.38 8.21 38.67
N ASN A 52 0.56 9.19 38.27
CA ASN A 52 0.12 9.32 36.89
C ASN A 52 1.30 9.59 35.94
N ILE A 53 2.22 10.47 36.33
CA ILE A 53 3.44 10.75 35.54
C ILE A 53 4.29 9.48 35.37
N VAL A 54 4.48 8.70 36.44
CA VAL A 54 5.19 7.41 36.38
C VAL A 54 4.49 6.44 35.42
N ALA A 55 3.16 6.33 35.51
CA ALA A 55 2.40 5.45 34.62
C ALA A 55 2.53 5.88 33.15
N GLU A 56 2.43 7.17 32.85
CA GLU A 56 2.62 7.72 31.51
C GLU A 56 4.03 7.44 30.97
N GLN A 57 5.06 7.65 31.78
CA GLN A 57 6.45 7.36 31.40
C GLN A 57 6.66 5.87 31.12
N LYS A 58 6.06 4.98 31.91
CA LYS A 58 6.14 3.52 31.71
C LYS A 58 5.42 3.08 30.44
N ILE A 59 4.22 3.62 30.18
CA ILE A 59 3.48 3.36 28.94
C ILE A 59 4.28 3.85 27.74
N LYS A 60 4.83 5.06 27.80
CA LYS A 60 5.68 5.62 26.74
C LYS A 60 6.90 4.74 26.49
N ALA A 61 7.66 4.38 27.52
CA ALA A 61 8.83 3.52 27.40
C ALA A 61 8.48 2.12 26.83
N ALA A 62 7.30 1.58 27.16
CA ALA A 62 6.83 0.32 26.60
C ALA A 62 6.45 0.41 25.12
N ASN A 63 5.88 1.54 24.70
CA ASN A 63 5.48 1.83 23.32
C ASN A 63 6.65 2.26 22.44
N ASP A 64 7.72 2.79 23.02
CA ASP A 64 8.95 3.16 22.31
C ASP A 64 9.93 1.98 22.21
N ARG A 65 9.64 0.85 22.88
CA ARG A 65 10.49 -0.36 22.80
C ARG A 65 10.21 -1.15 21.52
N PRO A 66 11.24 -1.49 20.72
CA PRO A 66 11.16 -2.41 19.59
C PRO A 66 10.38 -3.70 19.88
N ARG A 67 9.64 -4.18 18.88
CA ARG A 67 8.91 -5.46 18.93
C ARG A 67 9.35 -6.38 17.79
N PRO A 68 9.71 -7.65 18.08
CA PRO A 68 10.01 -8.63 17.03
C PRO A 68 8.86 -8.81 16.04
N ASP A 69 7.62 -8.80 16.53
CA ASP A 69 6.41 -8.96 15.70
C ASP A 69 6.21 -7.78 14.74
N PHE A 70 6.84 -6.62 14.99
CA PHE A 70 6.87 -5.47 14.08
C PHE A 70 8.24 -5.33 13.38
N CYS A 71 8.97 -6.43 13.27
CA CYS A 71 10.29 -6.50 12.65
C CYS A 71 11.30 -5.50 13.25
N GLY A 72 11.16 -5.18 14.54
CA GLY A 72 12.02 -4.25 15.28
C GLY A 72 11.47 -2.82 15.39
N LEU A 73 10.35 -2.49 14.74
CA LEU A 73 9.66 -1.23 15.02
C LEU A 73 9.02 -1.23 16.41
N SER A 74 8.94 -0.05 17.01
CA SER A 74 8.19 0.18 18.23
C SER A 74 6.70 0.39 17.91
N PRO A 75 5.78 0.09 18.87
CA PRO A 75 4.37 0.47 18.74
C PRO A 75 4.15 1.95 18.39
N THR A 76 4.97 2.87 18.90
CA THR A 76 4.90 4.30 18.55
C THR A 76 5.17 4.52 17.06
N GLN A 77 6.26 3.95 16.53
CA GLN A 77 6.60 4.07 15.10
C GLN A 77 5.52 3.43 14.21
N MET A 78 5.03 2.25 14.60
CA MET A 78 3.95 1.58 13.86
C MET A 78 2.66 2.39 13.87
N SER A 79 2.30 2.98 15.02
CA SER A 79 1.12 3.84 15.14
C SER A 79 1.21 5.05 14.20
N ASN A 80 2.37 5.69 14.09
CA ASN A 80 2.60 6.74 13.10
C ASN A 80 2.35 6.24 11.68
N TRP A 81 2.93 5.09 11.30
CA TRP A 81 2.80 4.55 9.95
C TRP A 81 1.36 4.17 9.56
N LEU A 82 0.55 3.72 10.51
CA LEU A 82 -0.82 3.30 10.25
C LEU A 82 -1.81 4.46 10.18
N TYR A 83 -1.55 5.55 10.89
CA TYR A 83 -2.57 6.57 11.18
C TYR A 83 -2.17 8.01 10.90
N ALA A 84 -0.87 8.32 10.76
CA ALA A 84 -0.45 9.68 10.48
C ALA A 84 -0.86 10.12 9.06
N PRO A 85 -1.19 11.40 8.86
CA PRO A 85 -1.31 11.98 7.52
C PRO A 85 -0.04 11.74 6.69
N PHE A 86 -0.18 11.67 5.37
CA PHE A 86 0.93 11.36 4.44
C PHE A 86 2.18 12.23 4.65
N LYS A 87 2.00 13.51 5.01
CA LYS A 87 3.08 14.48 5.22
C LYS A 87 3.75 14.40 6.60
N GLU A 88 3.19 13.60 7.50
CA GLU A 88 3.61 13.44 8.90
C GLU A 88 4.18 12.03 9.16
N LEU A 89 4.41 11.26 8.10
CA LEU A 89 5.04 9.94 8.20
C LEU A 89 6.50 10.09 8.65
N GLU A 90 6.83 9.39 9.73
CA GLU A 90 8.16 9.40 10.34
C GLU A 90 9.01 8.23 9.84
N GLY A 91 10.34 8.36 9.94
CA GLY A 91 11.26 7.28 9.57
C GLY A 91 11.35 7.00 8.05
N VAL A 92 10.69 7.80 7.21
CA VAL A 92 10.78 7.74 5.76
C VAL A 92 10.85 9.16 5.17
N THR A 93 11.72 9.35 4.18
CA THR A 93 11.68 10.53 3.31
C THR A 93 11.16 10.09 1.95
N ILE A 94 10.09 10.73 1.49
CA ILE A 94 9.48 10.45 0.18
C ILE A 94 9.91 11.54 -0.80
N HIS A 95 10.73 11.16 -1.77
CA HIS A 95 11.26 12.04 -2.80
C HIS A 95 10.42 11.94 -4.09
N THR A 96 10.47 12.98 -4.92
CA THR A 96 10.04 12.87 -6.32
C THR A 96 11.25 12.45 -7.15
N PRO A 97 11.24 11.27 -7.79
CA PRO A 97 12.34 10.87 -8.68
C PRO A 97 12.52 11.83 -9.85
N ASP A 98 13.77 12.05 -10.27
CA ASP A 98 14.11 12.95 -11.38
C ASP A 98 13.59 12.42 -12.74
N ASP A 99 13.71 11.10 -12.94
CA ASP A 99 13.23 10.40 -14.12
C ASP A 99 12.02 9.52 -13.77
N LEU A 100 10.88 9.82 -14.39
CA LEU A 100 9.62 9.12 -14.19
C LEU A 100 9.23 8.26 -15.40
N LYS A 101 10.09 8.12 -16.41
CA LYS A 101 9.78 7.36 -17.64
C LYS A 101 9.53 5.88 -17.41
N THR A 102 10.11 5.33 -16.34
CA THR A 102 9.89 3.92 -15.95
C THR A 102 8.65 3.73 -15.09
N SER A 103 7.91 4.80 -14.78
CA SER A 103 6.66 4.73 -14.01
C SER A 103 5.45 4.76 -14.94
N PRO A 104 4.75 3.63 -15.15
CA PRO A 104 3.58 3.58 -16.03
C PRO A 104 2.54 4.63 -15.66
N VAL A 105 2.21 4.75 -14.36
CA VAL A 105 1.26 5.75 -13.85
C VAL A 105 1.63 7.17 -14.26
N MET A 106 2.90 7.56 -14.12
CA MET A 106 3.33 8.91 -14.44
C MET A 106 3.39 9.15 -15.95
N CYS A 107 3.80 8.14 -16.74
CA CYS A 107 3.77 8.20 -18.20
C CYS A 107 2.34 8.35 -18.74
N TYR A 108 1.39 7.60 -18.20
CA TYR A 108 -0.02 7.70 -18.60
C TYR A 108 -0.64 9.04 -18.18
N LEU A 109 -0.28 9.56 -16.99
CA LEU A 109 -0.69 10.90 -16.60
C LEU A 109 -0.14 11.96 -17.57
N ALA A 110 1.12 11.85 -17.99
CA ALA A 110 1.72 12.78 -18.97
C ALA A 110 0.93 12.80 -20.28
N LEU A 111 0.56 11.62 -20.83
CA LEU A 111 -0.28 11.53 -22.03
C LEU A 111 -1.65 12.22 -21.86
N ILE A 112 -2.28 12.04 -20.69
CA ILE A 112 -3.57 12.67 -20.38
C ILE A 112 -3.43 14.20 -20.30
N LEU A 113 -2.36 14.69 -19.65
CA LEU A 113 -2.10 16.12 -19.52
C LEU A 113 -1.74 16.74 -20.87
N ASP A 114 -0.88 16.11 -21.67
CA ASP A 114 -0.50 16.60 -22.99
C ASP A 114 -1.69 16.73 -23.93
N GLU A 115 -2.57 15.71 -23.97
CA GLU A 115 -3.81 15.79 -24.76
C GLU A 115 -4.69 16.96 -24.32
N ALA A 116 -4.82 17.17 -23.00
CA ALA A 116 -5.59 18.28 -22.48
C ALA A 116 -4.95 19.64 -22.81
N MET A 117 -3.64 19.78 -22.66
CA MET A 117 -2.93 21.04 -22.92
C MET A 117 -2.97 21.43 -24.39
N GLN A 118 -2.95 20.47 -25.32
CA GLN A 118 -3.20 20.71 -26.74
C GLN A 118 -4.63 21.21 -27.02
N GLY A 119 -5.59 20.86 -26.16
CA GLY A 119 -7.01 21.23 -26.26
C GLY A 119 -7.45 22.37 -25.32
N ASP A 120 -6.59 23.36 -25.08
CA ASP A 120 -6.84 24.49 -24.15
C ASP A 120 -7.20 24.03 -22.72
N GLY A 121 -6.49 23.00 -22.25
CA GLY A 121 -6.66 22.41 -20.94
C GLY A 121 -7.81 21.42 -20.81
N SER A 122 -8.38 20.92 -21.91
CA SER A 122 -9.44 19.92 -21.88
C SER A 122 -9.50 19.03 -23.14
N PHE A 123 -10.05 17.82 -23.01
CA PHE A 123 -10.35 16.95 -24.15
C PHE A 123 -11.71 16.24 -23.97
N LYS A 124 -12.29 15.78 -25.08
CA LYS A 124 -13.59 15.09 -25.06
C LYS A 124 -13.43 13.67 -24.50
N ALA A 125 -14.26 13.27 -23.55
CA ALA A 125 -14.33 11.88 -23.10
C ALA A 125 -15.21 11.05 -24.04
N THR A 126 -15.17 9.73 -23.94
CA THR A 126 -16.14 8.86 -24.63
C THR A 126 -17.55 9.06 -24.04
N SER A 127 -18.57 8.44 -24.65
CA SER A 127 -19.94 8.47 -24.14
C SER A 127 -20.08 7.85 -22.74
N LYS A 128 -19.28 6.83 -22.43
CA LYS A 128 -19.17 6.25 -21.07
C LYS A 128 -18.34 7.11 -20.12
N GLY A 129 -17.71 8.16 -20.65
CA GLY A 129 -16.81 9.03 -19.94
C GLY A 129 -15.43 8.45 -19.70
N ASN A 130 -15.00 7.52 -20.56
CA ASN A 130 -13.64 7.00 -20.60
C ASN A 130 -12.71 7.94 -21.40
N LEU A 131 -11.41 7.68 -21.35
CA LEU A 131 -10.40 8.28 -22.21
C LEU A 131 -10.65 7.91 -23.68
N PRO A 132 -10.40 8.84 -24.62
CA PRO A 132 -10.43 8.55 -26.04
C PRO A 132 -9.47 7.43 -26.45
N THR A 133 -9.84 6.67 -27.48
CA THR A 133 -9.02 5.61 -28.06
C THR A 133 -7.65 6.09 -28.54
N LYS A 134 -7.51 7.38 -28.88
CA LYS A 134 -6.22 8.02 -29.18
C LYS A 134 -5.23 7.87 -28.00
N ILE A 135 -5.63 8.29 -26.80
CA ILE A 135 -4.79 8.19 -25.59
C ILE A 135 -4.52 6.71 -25.27
N VAL A 136 -5.54 5.85 -25.36
CA VAL A 136 -5.38 4.41 -25.11
C VAL A 136 -4.35 3.77 -26.04
N LYS A 137 -4.36 4.13 -27.33
CA LYS A 137 -3.40 3.65 -28.32
C LYS A 137 -1.98 4.13 -27.98
N GLN A 138 -1.82 5.42 -27.71
CA GLN A 138 -0.52 5.99 -27.31
C GLN A 138 0.02 5.34 -26.03
N ALA A 139 -0.83 5.10 -25.03
CA ALA A 139 -0.45 4.42 -23.80
C ALA A 139 -0.02 2.97 -24.05
N SER A 140 -0.69 2.25 -24.97
CA SER A 140 -0.33 0.88 -25.33
C SER A 140 1.01 0.82 -26.08
N GLU A 141 1.34 1.86 -26.83
CA GLU A 141 2.62 1.99 -27.57
C GLU A 141 3.83 2.19 -26.63
N LEU A 142 3.61 2.61 -25.38
CA LEU A 142 4.68 2.73 -24.37
C LEU A 142 5.10 1.38 -23.77
N LEU A 143 4.28 0.32 -23.92
CA LEU A 143 4.53 -0.96 -23.27
C LEU A 143 5.95 -1.51 -23.49
N PRO A 144 6.55 -1.50 -24.70
CA PRO A 144 7.89 -2.04 -24.91
C PRO A 144 9.00 -1.36 -24.10
N GLU A 145 8.78 -0.13 -23.64
CA GLU A 145 9.75 0.65 -22.86
C GLU A 145 9.72 0.32 -21.36
N LEU A 146 8.73 -0.45 -20.90
CA LEU A 146 8.51 -0.76 -19.49
C LEU A 146 9.23 -2.06 -19.08
N ALA A 147 9.73 -2.12 -17.84
CA ALA A 147 10.59 -3.19 -17.35
C ALA A 147 9.93 -4.59 -17.37
N PHE A 148 8.60 -4.64 -17.35
CA PHE A 148 7.79 -5.86 -17.33
C PHE A 148 7.24 -6.26 -18.72
N SER A 149 7.57 -5.51 -19.77
CA SER A 149 7.06 -5.71 -21.13
C SER A 149 7.30 -7.12 -21.69
N GLN A 150 8.40 -7.76 -21.30
CA GLN A 150 8.76 -9.12 -21.72
C GLN A 150 7.89 -10.24 -21.11
N PHE A 151 7.05 -9.90 -20.14
CA PHE A 151 6.26 -10.86 -19.36
C PHE A 151 4.75 -10.77 -19.59
N GLU A 152 4.29 -9.75 -20.32
CA GLU A 152 2.88 -9.50 -20.58
C GLU A 152 2.26 -10.57 -21.50
N ARG A 153 1.10 -11.11 -21.10
CA ARG A 153 0.35 -12.11 -21.85
C ARG A 153 -0.80 -11.42 -22.61
N HIS A 154 -0.76 -11.47 -23.94
CA HIS A 154 -1.81 -11.15 -24.92
C HIS A 154 -2.79 -9.98 -24.58
N ILE A 155 -2.88 -8.99 -25.49
CA ILE A 155 -3.65 -7.72 -25.42
C ILE A 155 -5.10 -7.85 -24.87
N SER A 156 -5.72 -9.01 -24.94
CA SER A 156 -7.07 -9.26 -24.40
C SER A 156 -7.14 -9.37 -22.87
N ILE A 157 -6.02 -9.56 -22.17
CA ILE A 157 -5.91 -9.65 -20.69
C ILE A 157 -4.62 -8.94 -20.21
N SER A 158 -4.28 -7.80 -20.82
CA SER A 158 -3.09 -7.05 -20.42
C SER A 158 -3.47 -5.97 -19.42
N GLU A 159 -2.69 -5.85 -18.34
CA GLU A 159 -2.87 -4.75 -17.38
C GLU A 159 -2.38 -3.41 -17.99
N TYR A 160 -1.53 -3.47 -19.02
CA TYR A 160 -0.79 -2.34 -19.60
C TYR A 160 -1.05 -2.08 -21.10
N ALA A 161 -2.02 -2.76 -21.71
CA ALA A 161 -2.45 -2.50 -23.08
C ALA A 161 -3.92 -2.90 -23.29
N GLY A 162 -4.63 -2.19 -24.17
CA GLY A 162 -6.03 -2.51 -24.44
C GLY A 162 -6.60 -1.76 -25.64
N SER A 163 -7.74 -2.24 -26.16
CA SER A 163 -8.42 -1.55 -27.27
C SER A 163 -9.28 -0.36 -26.84
N ASN A 164 -9.55 -0.23 -25.54
CA ASN A 164 -10.19 0.90 -24.89
C ASN A 164 -9.81 0.93 -23.40
N GLU A 165 -10.19 1.98 -22.68
CA GLU A 165 -9.84 2.13 -21.26
C GLU A 165 -10.44 1.04 -20.35
N ASP A 166 -11.65 0.53 -20.64
CA ASP A 166 -12.28 -0.55 -19.85
C ASP A 166 -11.42 -1.84 -19.87
N LYS A 167 -10.49 -1.95 -20.82
CA LYS A 167 -9.59 -3.10 -21.01
C LYS A 167 -8.13 -2.74 -20.73
N PHE A 168 -7.86 -1.65 -20.01
CA PHE A 168 -6.51 -1.18 -19.72
C PHE A 168 -6.45 -0.66 -18.28
N ASN A 169 -6.28 -1.59 -17.34
CA ASN A 169 -6.36 -1.34 -15.91
C ASN A 169 -5.37 -0.29 -15.40
N ALA A 170 -4.09 -0.34 -15.79
CA ALA A 170 -3.10 0.62 -15.32
C ALA A 170 -3.38 2.05 -15.82
N LEU A 171 -3.86 2.20 -17.06
CA LEU A 171 -4.29 3.50 -17.60
C LEU A 171 -5.55 4.01 -16.88
N HIS A 172 -6.54 3.13 -16.68
CA HIS A 172 -7.75 3.47 -15.94
C HIS A 172 -7.43 3.92 -14.52
N TYR A 173 -6.61 3.15 -13.80
CA TYR A 173 -6.09 3.46 -12.48
C TYR A 173 -5.44 4.85 -12.45
N SER A 174 -4.57 5.15 -13.42
CA SER A 174 -3.88 6.44 -13.52
C SER A 174 -4.84 7.61 -13.68
N ARG A 175 -5.87 7.47 -14.51
CA ARG A 175 -6.92 8.50 -14.65
C ARG A 175 -7.69 8.70 -13.35
N VAL A 176 -8.10 7.61 -12.68
CA VAL A 176 -8.84 7.69 -11.41
C VAL A 176 -8.00 8.39 -10.35
N LEU A 177 -6.71 8.04 -10.22
CA LEU A 177 -5.80 8.74 -9.32
C LEU A 177 -5.72 10.24 -9.62
N ALA A 178 -5.64 10.62 -10.90
CA ALA A 178 -5.58 12.02 -11.29
C ALA A 178 -6.85 12.80 -10.92
N GLU A 179 -8.02 12.14 -10.95
CA GLU A 179 -9.27 12.72 -10.45
C GLU A 179 -9.28 12.86 -8.93
N ILE A 180 -8.87 11.82 -8.19
CA ILE A 180 -8.78 11.81 -6.72
C ILE A 180 -7.79 12.87 -6.22
N ALA A 181 -6.61 12.94 -6.84
CA ALA A 181 -5.60 13.98 -6.58
C ALA A 181 -6.08 15.38 -6.99
N GLY A 182 -7.24 15.49 -7.65
CA GLY A 182 -7.84 16.74 -8.06
C GLY A 182 -7.05 17.46 -9.15
N ILE A 183 -6.27 16.74 -9.95
CA ILE A 183 -5.50 17.26 -11.09
C ILE A 183 -6.45 17.49 -12.26
N ILE A 184 -7.28 16.49 -12.55
CA ILE A 184 -8.31 16.52 -13.58
C ILE A 184 -9.70 16.39 -12.98
N TYR A 185 -10.71 16.77 -13.77
CA TYR A 185 -12.12 16.50 -13.44
C TYR A 185 -12.95 16.37 -14.72
N ARG A 186 -14.03 15.60 -14.65
CA ARG A 186 -14.97 15.44 -15.77
C ARG A 186 -16.15 16.41 -15.64
N ARG A 187 -16.42 17.18 -16.70
CA ARG A 187 -17.61 18.06 -16.79
C ARG A 187 -18.09 18.16 -18.23
N SER A 188 -19.40 18.03 -18.43
CA SER A 188 -20.06 18.16 -19.74
C SER A 188 -19.45 17.27 -20.82
N GLY A 189 -19.16 16.00 -20.49
CA GLY A 189 -18.59 15.02 -21.42
C GLY A 189 -17.12 15.27 -21.79
N ARG A 190 -16.40 16.10 -21.03
CA ARG A 190 -14.98 16.41 -21.24
C ARG A 190 -14.19 16.20 -19.96
N TYR A 191 -12.94 15.79 -20.09
CA TYR A 191 -11.95 15.92 -19.02
C TYR A 191 -11.29 17.28 -19.12
N HIS A 192 -11.14 17.93 -17.97
CA HIS A 192 -10.50 19.23 -17.80
C HIS A 192 -9.35 19.10 -16.81
N VAL A 193 -8.22 19.74 -17.11
CA VAL A 193 -7.14 19.92 -16.13
C VAL A 193 -7.42 21.19 -15.35
N LYS A 194 -7.35 21.16 -14.01
CA LYS A 194 -7.57 22.36 -13.21
C LYS A 194 -6.54 23.44 -13.58
N LYS A 195 -6.93 24.73 -13.57
CA LYS A 195 -6.03 25.83 -13.92
C LYS A 195 -4.76 25.89 -13.08
N ALA A 196 -4.82 25.51 -11.80
CA ALA A 196 -3.64 25.37 -10.95
C ALA A 196 -2.70 24.25 -11.44
N ALA A 197 -3.24 23.09 -11.80
CA ALA A 197 -2.49 21.98 -12.37
C ALA A 197 -1.91 22.33 -13.75
N GLN A 198 -2.63 23.04 -14.62
CA GLN A 198 -2.09 23.53 -15.89
C GLN A 198 -0.84 24.40 -15.66
N LYS A 199 -0.87 25.32 -14.70
CA LYS A 199 0.28 26.17 -14.35
C LYS A 199 1.45 25.35 -13.79
N GLN A 200 1.18 24.38 -12.91
CA GLN A 200 2.20 23.50 -12.35
C GLN A 200 2.88 22.66 -13.44
N TYR A 201 2.09 22.08 -14.35
CA TYR A 201 2.59 21.28 -15.45
C TYR A 201 3.50 22.09 -16.39
N LEU A 202 3.09 23.31 -16.74
CA LEU A 202 3.90 24.21 -17.58
C LEU A 202 5.20 24.66 -16.89
N ALA A 203 5.18 24.81 -15.57
CA ALA A 203 6.33 25.33 -14.82
C ALA A 203 7.36 24.25 -14.45
N HIS A 204 6.90 23.06 -14.06
CA HIS A 204 7.79 22.02 -13.50
C HIS A 204 7.53 20.63 -14.09
N GLY A 205 6.76 20.52 -15.16
CA GLY A 205 6.49 19.25 -15.83
C GLY A 205 5.69 18.26 -14.99
N ILE A 206 5.83 16.97 -15.34
CA ILE A 206 5.09 15.87 -14.74
C ILE A 206 5.48 15.60 -13.28
N GLN A 207 6.71 15.97 -12.89
CA GLN A 207 7.26 15.78 -11.54
C GLN A 207 6.39 16.42 -10.45
N SER A 208 5.73 17.54 -10.73
CA SER A 208 4.81 18.22 -9.80
C SER A 208 3.67 17.32 -9.28
N PHE A 209 3.35 16.25 -10.00
CA PHE A 209 2.20 15.41 -9.71
C PHE A 209 2.56 14.07 -9.09
N PHE A 210 3.84 13.72 -8.93
CA PHE A 210 4.25 12.45 -8.32
C PHE A 210 3.70 12.30 -6.89
N ILE A 211 4.02 13.26 -6.00
CA ILE A 211 3.57 13.21 -4.60
C ILE A 211 2.04 13.27 -4.48
N PRO A 212 1.30 14.19 -5.14
CA PRO A 212 -0.16 14.19 -5.07
C PRO A 212 -0.82 12.89 -5.56
N MET A 213 -0.28 12.29 -6.62
CA MET A 213 -0.78 11.01 -7.13
C MET A 213 -0.48 9.86 -6.15
N LEU A 214 0.69 9.88 -5.51
CA LEU A 214 1.10 8.84 -4.57
C LEU A 214 0.27 8.92 -3.29
N GLU A 215 0.06 10.13 -2.77
CA GLU A 215 -0.85 10.38 -1.65
C GLU A 215 -2.27 9.92 -1.98
N ALA A 216 -2.79 10.23 -3.18
CA ALA A 216 -4.10 9.73 -3.61
C ALA A 216 -4.15 8.19 -3.65
N ALA A 217 -3.08 7.54 -4.13
CA ALA A 217 -2.99 6.09 -4.20
C ALA A 217 -3.00 5.43 -2.82
N THR A 218 -2.29 5.99 -1.84
CA THR A 218 -2.13 5.36 -0.52
C THR A 218 -3.19 5.78 0.50
N SER A 219 -3.86 6.92 0.32
CA SER A 219 -4.84 7.45 1.29
C SER A 219 -6.31 7.38 0.85
N GLN A 220 -6.59 7.38 -0.46
CA GLN A 220 -7.96 7.62 -0.97
C GLN A 220 -8.44 6.58 -1.97
N TYR A 221 -7.59 6.13 -2.90
CA TYR A 221 -7.97 5.14 -3.90
C TYR A 221 -8.42 3.83 -3.25
N ASN A 222 -9.49 3.20 -3.75
CA ASN A 222 -9.92 1.88 -3.26
C ASN A 222 -9.07 0.79 -3.95
N TRP A 223 -8.17 0.15 -3.20
CA TRP A 223 -7.29 -0.88 -3.73
C TRP A 223 -8.02 -2.15 -4.21
N GLY A 224 -9.25 -2.38 -3.75
CA GLY A 224 -10.10 -3.49 -4.21
C GLY A 224 -10.86 -3.22 -5.52
N TYR A 225 -10.73 -2.01 -6.09
CA TYR A 225 -11.57 -1.57 -7.21
C TYR A 225 -11.50 -2.48 -8.45
N LEU A 226 -10.34 -3.12 -8.69
CA LEU A 226 -10.08 -3.90 -9.91
C LEU A 226 -10.12 -5.42 -9.72
N ASP A 227 -10.45 -5.94 -8.53
CA ASP A 227 -10.35 -7.37 -8.26
C ASP A 227 -11.66 -8.13 -8.06
N GLY A 228 -12.76 -7.41 -7.81
CA GLY A 228 -14.08 -8.03 -7.73
C GLY A 228 -14.27 -8.98 -6.54
N TRP A 229 -13.37 -8.97 -5.55
CA TRP A 229 -13.60 -9.70 -4.29
C TRP A 229 -14.71 -9.02 -3.48
N GLU A 230 -15.60 -9.82 -2.90
CA GLU A 230 -16.66 -9.33 -2.01
C GLU A 230 -16.11 -8.82 -0.67
N GLN A 231 -14.93 -9.30 -0.26
CA GLN A 231 -14.34 -8.98 1.03
C GLN A 231 -13.65 -7.60 1.02
N GLU A 232 -14.12 -6.72 1.90
CA GLU A 232 -13.52 -5.42 2.15
C GLU A 232 -12.36 -5.50 3.17
N VAL A 233 -11.21 -6.01 2.72
CA VAL A 233 -9.95 -5.89 3.45
C VAL A 233 -9.19 -4.66 2.96
N ASP A 234 -9.24 -3.58 3.74
CA ASP A 234 -8.48 -2.36 3.46
C ASP A 234 -7.01 -2.54 3.86
N LEU A 235 -6.16 -2.79 2.87
CA LEU A 235 -4.71 -2.95 3.03
C LEU A 235 -3.94 -1.63 3.02
N ARG A 236 -4.62 -0.51 2.72
CA ARG A 236 -3.96 0.79 2.54
C ARG A 236 -3.26 1.25 3.81
N ALA A 237 -3.89 1.06 4.97
CA ALA A 237 -3.29 1.45 6.25
C ALA A 237 -1.89 0.84 6.49
N PHE A 238 -1.60 -0.31 5.89
CA PHE A 238 -0.34 -1.06 6.09
C PHE A 238 0.70 -0.80 4.99
N TRP A 239 0.42 0.08 4.03
CA TRP A 239 1.22 0.25 2.82
C TRP A 239 2.70 0.55 3.12
N LEU A 240 2.98 1.40 4.11
CA LEU A 240 4.33 1.83 4.41
C LEU A 240 5.15 0.71 5.07
N PHE A 241 4.51 -0.06 5.97
CA PHE A 241 5.12 -1.27 6.53
C PHE A 241 5.44 -2.28 5.43
N MET A 242 4.47 -2.58 4.56
CA MET A 242 4.69 -3.54 3.49
C MET A 242 5.77 -3.08 2.50
N LEU A 243 5.81 -1.79 2.20
CA LEU A 243 6.82 -1.20 1.33
C LEU A 243 8.21 -1.29 1.92
N TRP A 244 8.36 -0.97 3.21
CA TRP A 244 9.62 -1.06 3.92
C TRP A 244 10.17 -2.49 3.95
N ARG A 245 9.32 -3.47 4.31
CA ARG A 245 9.71 -4.89 4.34
C ARG A 245 10.14 -5.36 2.96
N LEU A 246 9.32 -5.13 1.95
CA LEU A 246 9.63 -5.53 0.59
C LEU A 246 10.92 -4.86 0.08
N GLN A 247 11.15 -3.58 0.36
CA GLN A 247 12.39 -2.91 -0.02
C GLN A 247 13.63 -3.48 0.69
N SER A 248 13.45 -3.99 1.91
CA SER A 248 14.55 -4.52 2.74
C SER A 248 15.07 -5.87 2.25
N HIS A 249 14.19 -6.77 1.78
CA HIS A 249 14.59 -8.13 1.41
C HIS A 249 14.05 -8.63 0.06
N GLY A 250 13.14 -7.92 -0.59
CA GLY A 250 12.65 -8.26 -1.94
C GLY A 250 11.89 -9.59 -2.04
N ASN A 251 11.33 -10.09 -0.93
CA ASN A 251 10.65 -11.38 -0.87
C ASN A 251 9.17 -11.19 -0.48
N SER A 252 8.25 -11.52 -1.39
CA SER A 252 6.80 -11.35 -1.20
C SER A 252 6.21 -12.33 -0.19
N GLU A 253 6.68 -13.58 -0.14
CA GLU A 253 6.20 -14.57 0.83
C GLU A 253 6.56 -14.16 2.25
N LEU A 254 7.82 -13.79 2.46
CA LEU A 254 8.29 -13.30 3.76
C LEU A 254 7.53 -12.03 4.18
N LEU A 255 7.29 -11.11 3.25
CA LEU A 255 6.46 -9.93 3.50
C LEU A 255 5.06 -10.33 4.01
N ILE A 256 4.40 -11.30 3.37
CA ILE A 256 3.06 -11.75 3.76
C ILE A 256 3.09 -12.36 5.17
N GLU A 257 4.08 -13.18 5.48
CA GLU A 257 4.27 -13.76 6.82
C GLU A 257 4.47 -12.68 7.89
N GLU A 258 5.26 -11.65 7.60
CA GLU A 258 5.51 -10.51 8.49
C GLU A 258 4.25 -9.67 8.69
N VAL A 259 3.44 -9.45 7.66
CA VAL A 259 2.13 -8.78 7.77
C VAL A 259 1.16 -9.58 8.65
N ILE A 260 1.09 -10.91 8.46
CA ILE A 260 0.24 -11.78 9.29
C ILE A 260 0.70 -11.76 10.74
N THR A 261 2.01 -11.75 10.97
CA THR A 261 2.61 -11.72 12.31
C THR A 261 2.34 -10.38 13.01
N ALA A 262 2.53 -9.27 12.31
CA ALA A 262 2.30 -7.93 12.83
C ALA A 262 0.79 -7.62 13.04
N PHE A 263 -0.06 -8.09 12.12
CA PHE A 263 -1.49 -7.73 12.07
C PHE A 263 -2.40 -8.96 11.93
N PRO A 264 -2.39 -9.86 12.92
CA PRO A 264 -3.16 -11.11 12.87
C PRO A 264 -4.68 -10.89 12.73
N ASP A 265 -5.19 -9.75 13.17
CA ASP A 265 -6.61 -9.39 13.07
C ASP A 265 -7.08 -9.19 11.61
N LEU A 266 -6.16 -9.03 10.64
CA LEU A 266 -6.51 -9.03 9.22
C LEU A 266 -7.15 -10.37 8.79
N LEU A 267 -6.70 -11.48 9.38
CA LEU A 267 -7.23 -12.80 9.07
C LEU A 267 -8.69 -12.96 9.51
N LEU A 268 -9.17 -12.19 10.48
CA LEU A 268 -10.59 -12.18 10.87
C LEU A 268 -11.51 -11.62 9.77
N LYS A 269 -10.96 -10.88 8.81
CA LYS A 269 -11.69 -10.32 7.67
C LYS A 269 -11.64 -11.23 6.43
N CYS A 270 -10.88 -12.33 6.50
CA CYS A 270 -10.76 -13.30 5.44
C CYS A 270 -11.57 -14.55 5.82
N PRO A 271 -12.67 -14.87 5.13
CA PRO A 271 -13.42 -16.09 5.39
C PRO A 271 -12.55 -17.31 5.07
N GLU A 272 -12.74 -18.37 5.85
CA GLU A 272 -12.23 -19.69 5.52
C GLU A 272 -13.24 -20.37 4.60
N ASP A 273 -12.77 -20.92 3.47
CA ASP A 273 -13.58 -21.74 2.57
C ASP A 273 -12.86 -23.05 2.21
N GLU A 274 -13.54 -23.93 1.46
CA GLU A 274 -13.01 -25.26 1.10
C GLU A 274 -11.73 -25.22 0.25
N TYR A 275 -11.39 -24.09 -0.34
CA TYR A 275 -10.31 -23.95 -1.32
C TYR A 275 -9.18 -23.01 -0.86
N SER A 276 -9.42 -22.15 0.14
CA SER A 276 -8.45 -21.17 0.62
C SER A 276 -8.52 -20.96 2.13
N SER A 277 -7.36 -21.02 2.78
CA SER A 277 -7.22 -20.54 4.15
C SER A 277 -7.26 -19.00 4.22
N PRO A 278 -7.60 -18.40 5.38
CA PRO A 278 -7.55 -16.96 5.57
C PRO A 278 -6.19 -16.35 5.23
N SER A 279 -5.09 -17.02 5.61
CA SER A 279 -3.72 -16.59 5.30
C SER A 279 -3.44 -16.59 3.80
N ARG A 280 -3.93 -17.61 3.08
CA ARG A 280 -3.78 -17.69 1.63
C ARG A 280 -4.56 -16.60 0.93
N LEU A 281 -5.79 -16.33 1.36
CA LEU A 281 -6.64 -15.27 0.81
C LEU A 281 -6.00 -13.89 1.04
N LEU A 282 -5.51 -13.62 2.25
CA LEU A 282 -4.79 -12.37 2.55
C LEU A 282 -3.55 -12.22 1.68
N GLY A 283 -2.77 -13.29 1.50
CA GLY A 283 -1.60 -13.29 0.61
C GLY A 283 -1.96 -12.94 -0.83
N ILE A 284 -3.03 -13.54 -1.38
CA ILE A 284 -3.53 -13.23 -2.73
C ILE A 284 -3.96 -11.76 -2.84
N MET A 285 -4.62 -11.21 -1.81
CA MET A 285 -4.99 -9.80 -1.79
C MET A 285 -3.77 -8.87 -1.74
N ILE A 286 -2.74 -9.21 -0.96
CA ILE A 286 -1.48 -8.44 -0.92
C ILE A 286 -0.79 -8.50 -2.29
N GLU A 287 -0.63 -9.67 -2.89
CA GLU A 287 -0.03 -9.82 -4.22
C GLU A 287 -0.79 -9.01 -5.29
N SER A 288 -2.11 -9.12 -5.31
CA SER A 288 -2.93 -8.44 -6.32
C SER A 288 -2.99 -6.92 -6.10
N ARG A 289 -3.37 -6.48 -4.89
CA ARG A 289 -3.68 -5.07 -4.59
C ARG A 289 -2.42 -4.24 -4.37
N PHE A 290 -1.46 -4.78 -3.60
CA PHE A 290 -0.25 -4.05 -3.23
C PHE A 290 0.86 -4.24 -4.26
N ILE A 291 1.22 -5.48 -4.61
CA ILE A 291 2.39 -5.73 -5.46
C ILE A 291 2.09 -5.40 -6.92
N LYS A 292 1.09 -6.06 -7.53
CA LYS A 292 0.77 -5.91 -8.96
C LYS A 292 0.10 -4.58 -9.29
N ARG A 293 -0.95 -4.20 -8.56
CA ARG A 293 -1.80 -3.05 -8.92
C ARG A 293 -1.47 -1.74 -8.19
N PHE A 294 -0.42 -1.76 -7.36
CA PHE A 294 0.18 -0.54 -6.83
C PHE A 294 1.66 -0.48 -7.19
N LEU A 295 2.52 -1.34 -6.63
CA LEU A 295 3.96 -1.20 -6.83
C LEU A 295 4.40 -1.35 -8.30
N GLU A 296 3.86 -2.32 -9.04
CA GLU A 296 4.22 -2.53 -10.45
C GLU A 296 3.62 -1.43 -11.35
N PHE A 297 2.36 -1.04 -11.12
CA PHE A 297 1.72 0.09 -11.81
C PHE A 297 2.54 1.39 -11.67
N TRP A 298 3.16 1.59 -10.52
CA TRP A 298 4.03 2.74 -10.26
C TRP A 298 5.47 2.56 -10.76
N GLY A 299 5.85 1.36 -11.19
CA GLY A 299 7.20 1.04 -11.65
C GLY A 299 8.22 0.86 -10.51
N PHE A 300 7.75 0.61 -9.29
CA PHE A 300 8.62 0.34 -8.13
C PHE A 300 9.13 -1.10 -8.10
N VAL A 301 8.37 -2.03 -8.69
CA VAL A 301 8.76 -3.42 -8.87
C VAL A 301 8.46 -3.87 -10.29
N ALA A 302 9.06 -4.98 -10.71
CA ALA A 302 8.62 -5.78 -11.84
C ALA A 302 8.27 -7.17 -11.34
N VAL A 303 7.10 -7.68 -11.71
CA VAL A 303 6.65 -9.02 -11.34
C VAL A 303 6.98 -9.95 -12.49
N VAL A 304 7.89 -10.89 -12.23
CA VAL A 304 8.30 -11.90 -13.21
C VAL A 304 7.43 -13.14 -13.01
N PRO A 305 6.47 -13.41 -13.91
CA PRO A 305 5.66 -14.62 -13.84
C PRO A 305 6.56 -15.82 -14.11
N MET A 306 6.67 -16.70 -13.12
CA MET A 306 7.51 -17.88 -13.27
C MET A 306 6.84 -18.88 -14.23
N ARG A 307 7.62 -19.41 -15.18
CA ARG A 307 7.13 -20.41 -16.16
C ARG A 307 7.17 -21.79 -15.50
N HIS A 308 6.21 -22.64 -15.86
CA HIS A 308 6.15 -24.06 -15.51
C HIS A 308 7.55 -24.71 -15.61
N ILE A 309 8.08 -25.17 -14.49
CA ILE A 309 9.17 -26.14 -14.45
C ILE A 309 8.63 -27.31 -13.62
N ASP A 310 8.44 -28.46 -14.28
CA ASP A 310 8.21 -29.76 -13.65
C ASP A 310 7.07 -29.83 -12.61
N ASP A 311 5.86 -29.42 -12.97
CA ASP A 311 4.62 -29.56 -12.16
C ASP A 311 4.60 -28.85 -10.78
N PHE A 312 5.60 -28.02 -10.46
CA PHE A 312 5.60 -27.20 -9.25
C PHE A 312 5.18 -25.75 -9.58
N TRP A 313 4.09 -25.30 -8.95
CA TRP A 313 3.75 -23.88 -8.88
C TRP A 313 4.77 -23.17 -8.00
N THR A 314 5.59 -22.32 -8.60
CA THR A 314 6.47 -21.39 -7.88
C THR A 314 5.82 -20.00 -7.87
N PRO A 315 5.89 -19.26 -6.75
CA PRO A 315 5.34 -17.91 -6.67
C PRO A 315 6.01 -16.96 -7.67
N ASP A 316 5.29 -15.92 -8.08
CA ASP A 316 5.86 -14.86 -8.92
C ASP A 316 7.07 -14.22 -8.23
N LYS A 317 8.16 -14.01 -8.99
CA LYS A 317 9.35 -13.35 -8.45
C LYS A 317 9.18 -11.83 -8.55
N VAL A 318 9.38 -11.13 -7.45
CA VAL A 318 9.32 -9.67 -7.39
C VAL A 318 10.74 -9.09 -7.52
N GLU A 319 10.95 -8.26 -8.53
CA GLU A 319 12.22 -7.58 -8.76
C GLU A 319 12.11 -6.09 -8.44
N LEU A 320 12.81 -5.63 -7.41
CA LEU A 320 12.82 -4.22 -6.99
C LEU A 320 13.46 -3.35 -8.08
N GLN A 321 12.76 -2.31 -8.49
CA GLN A 321 13.25 -1.36 -9.48
C GLN A 321 13.97 -0.17 -8.82
N PRO A 322 14.95 0.46 -9.51
CA PRO A 322 15.67 1.61 -8.97
C PRO A 322 14.77 2.75 -8.48
N LEU A 323 13.63 2.96 -9.17
CA LEU A 323 12.66 3.99 -8.85
C LEU A 323 12.15 3.90 -7.41
N MET A 324 12.02 2.69 -6.85
CA MET A 324 11.57 2.49 -5.47
C MET A 324 12.53 3.15 -4.46
N LYS A 325 13.83 2.91 -4.61
CA LYS A 325 14.86 3.48 -3.72
C LYS A 325 15.05 4.98 -3.93
N GLN A 326 14.81 5.46 -5.15
CA GLN A 326 14.82 6.90 -5.44
C GLN A 326 13.63 7.60 -4.79
N ALA A 327 12.45 6.97 -4.77
CA ALA A 327 11.24 7.54 -4.20
C ALA A 327 11.18 7.42 -2.66
N PHE A 328 11.68 6.32 -2.08
CA PHE A 328 11.50 6.01 -0.65
C PHE A 328 12.82 5.73 0.05
N GLU A 329 13.25 6.67 0.89
CA GLU A 329 14.43 6.55 1.74
C GLU A 329 14.01 6.31 3.20
N PHE A 330 14.15 5.07 3.68
CA PHE A 330 13.85 4.75 5.07
C PHE A 330 15.06 5.05 5.98
N ARG A 331 14.80 5.74 7.09
CA ARG A 331 15.76 6.06 8.15
C ARG A 331 15.24 5.50 9.46
N ILE A 332 15.24 4.17 9.55
CA ILE A 332 14.76 3.44 10.70
C ILE A 332 15.97 2.77 11.34
N GLU A 333 16.20 3.07 12.61
CA GLU A 333 17.11 2.30 13.44
C GLU A 333 16.34 1.06 13.91
N VAL A 334 16.75 -0.12 13.45
CA VAL A 334 16.11 -1.42 13.73
C VAL A 334 17.05 -2.28 14.55
#